data_AF-A0A6C1BRQ6-F1
#
_entry.id   AF-A0A6C1BRQ6-F1
#
_cell.length_a   1.000
_cell.length_b   1.000
_cell.length_c   1.000
_cell.angle_alpha   90.00
_cell.angle_beta   90.00
_cell.angle_gamma   90.00
#
_symmetry.space_group_name_H-M   'P 1'
#
loop_
_entity.id
_entity.type
_entity.pdbx_description
1 polymer ?
#
loop_
_entity_poly.entity_id
_entity_poly.type
_entity_poly.pdbx_seq_one_letter_code
_entity_poly.pdbx_strand_id
1 'polypeptide(L)' 'MSEVGKVILLMGVVLVILGLLLTFFEKLPLGLGRLPGDIVIKRDNFTFYFPLGTSIILSVVLSLLLTLLFSLLRK' A
#
# COMPACT_ATOMS: atom_id res chain seq x y z
N MET A 1 27.29 0.80 13.49
CA MET A 1 26.89 1.92 12.59
C MET A 1 25.99 1.44 11.45
N SER A 2 26.31 0.37 10.72
CA SER A 2 25.47 -0.17 9.62
C SER A 2 24.05 -0.56 10.03
N GLU A 3 23.87 -1.18 11.20
CA GLU A 3 22.55 -1.65 11.64
C GLU A 3 21.62 -0.51 12.04
N VAL A 4 22.16 0.52 12.70
CA VAL A 4 21.40 1.71 13.07
C VAL A 4 20.89 2.42 11.82
N GLY A 5 21.71 2.53 10.77
CA GLY A 5 21.29 3.12 9.49
C GLY A 5 20.16 2.33 8.81
N LYS A 6 20.22 0.99 8.84
CA LYS A 6 19.15 0.14 8.28
C LYS A 6 17.83 0.27 9.04
N VAL A 7 17.88 0.36 10.37
CA VAL A 7 16.68 0.55 11.21
C VAL A 7 16.04 1.91 10.94
N ILE A 8 16.84 2.98 10.81
CA ILE A 8 16.34 4.31 10.45
C ILE A 8 15.67 4.29 9.07
N LEU A 9 16.28 3.61 8.09
CA LEU A 9 15.73 3.50 6.74
C LEU A 9 14.40 2.73 6.72
N LEU A 10 14.30 1.64 7.48
CA LEU A 10 13.06 0.88 7.64
C LEU A 10 11.96 1.72 8.30
N MET A 11 12.29 2.46 9.35
CA MET A 11 11.34 3.33 10.04
C MET A 11 10.85 4.46 9.14
N GLY A 12 11.73 5.03 8.30
CA GLY A 12 11.36 6.01 7.28
C GLY A 12 10.38 5.45 6.24
N VAL A 13 10.62 4.24 5.72
CA VAL A 13 9.71 3.57 4.77
C VAL A 13 8.34 3.33 5.40
N VAL A 14 8.30 2.84 6.65
CA VAL A 14 7.04 2.64 7.39
C VAL A 14 6.27 3.95 7.57
N LEU A 15 6.96 5.04 7.94
CA LEU A 15 6.33 6.35 8.09
C LEU A 15 5.79 6.90 6.77
N VAL A 16 6.49 6.71 5.66
CA VAL A 16 6.00 7.10 4.32
C VAL A 16 4.74 6.31 3.95
N ILE A 17 4.73 4.98 4.19
CA ILE A 17 3.56 4.14 3.94
C ILE A 17 2.37 4.58 4.79
N LEU A 18 2.58 4.83 6.09
CA LEU A 18 1.53 5.32 6.99
C LEU A 18 1.03 6.71 6.59
N GLY A 19 1.92 7.62 6.22
CA GLY A 19 1.56 8.95 5.72
C GLY A 19 0.74 8.90 4.44
N LEU A 20 1.11 8.02 3.50
CA LEU A 20 0.33 7.77 2.29
C LEU A 20 -1.03 7.17 2.65
N LEU A 21 -1.08 6.13 3.49
CA LEU A 21 -2.33 5.53 3.93
C LEU A 21 -3.25 6.60 4.53
N LEU A 22 -2.80 7.40 5.49
CA LEU A 22 -3.62 8.45 6.12
C LEU A 22 -4.07 9.53 5.12
N THR A 23 -3.17 10.00 4.26
CA THR A 23 -3.48 11.05 3.25
C THR A 23 -4.51 10.57 2.22
N PHE A 24 -4.44 9.29 1.84
CA PHE A 24 -5.38 8.69 0.89
C PHE A 24 -6.61 8.09 1.57
N PHE A 25 -6.58 7.86 2.89
CA PHE A 25 -7.72 7.40 3.69
C PHE A 25 -8.82 8.46 3.77
N GLU A 26 -8.46 9.74 3.87
CA GLU A 26 -9.43 10.84 3.84
C GLU A 26 -9.99 11.10 2.43
N LYS A 27 -9.21 10.74 1.40
CA LYS A 27 -9.65 10.77 -0.01
C LYS A 27 -10.47 9.54 -0.41
N LEU A 28 -10.61 8.54 0.46
CA LEU A 28 -11.63 7.50 0.31
C LEU A 28 -12.97 8.15 0.67
N PRO A 29 -13.82 8.46 -0.32
CA PRO A 29 -15.15 8.96 -0.02
C PRO A 29 -15.86 7.85 0.75
N LEU A 30 -16.26 8.13 1.98
CA LEU A 30 -17.00 7.24 2.87
C LEU A 30 -18.40 6.97 2.29
N GLY A 31 -18.42 6.16 1.24
CA GLY A 31 -19.56 5.79 0.42
C GLY A 31 -19.09 5.06 -0.85
N LEU A 32 -18.65 3.81 -0.71
CA LEU A 32 -18.27 2.86 -1.79
C LEU A 32 -16.89 3.12 -2.44
N GLY A 33 -15.84 2.95 -1.62
CA GLY A 33 -14.41 3.05 -1.95
C GLY A 33 -13.98 2.49 -3.32
N ARG A 34 -13.45 3.39 -4.14
CA ARG A 34 -12.74 3.05 -5.37
C ARG A 34 -11.48 3.90 -5.39
N LEU A 35 -10.31 3.28 -5.35
CA LEU A 35 -9.12 3.97 -5.78
C LEU A 35 -9.21 4.19 -7.30
N PRO A 36 -8.66 5.29 -7.85
CA PRO A 36 -8.48 5.43 -9.29
C PRO A 36 -7.68 4.21 -9.79
N GLY A 37 -8.30 3.37 -10.63
CA GLY A 37 -7.75 2.09 -11.09
C GLY A 37 -8.54 0.86 -10.66
N ASP A 38 -9.43 0.96 -9.66
CA ASP A 38 -10.34 -0.14 -9.31
C ASP A 38 -11.49 -0.23 -10.32
N ILE A 39 -11.67 -1.39 -10.94
CA ILE A 39 -12.70 -1.63 -11.96
C ILE A 39 -13.99 -2.01 -11.24
N VAL A 40 -15.05 -1.22 -11.43
CA VAL A 40 -16.37 -1.52 -10.88
C VAL A 40 -17.42 -1.52 -11.97
N ILE A 41 -18.02 -2.68 -12.19
CA ILE A 41 -19.10 -2.87 -13.15
C ILE A 41 -20.39 -3.01 -12.34
N LYS A 42 -21.24 -1.99 -12.38
CA LYS A 42 -22.59 -2.03 -11.79
C LYS A 42 -23.63 -2.26 -12.90
N ARG A 43 -24.49 -3.26 -12.70
CA ARG A 43 -25.72 -3.53 -13.46
C ARG A 43 -26.88 -3.72 -12.47
N ASP A 44 -28.11 -3.70 -12.96
CA ASP A 44 -29.34 -3.63 -12.17
C ASP A 44 -29.43 -4.63 -10.99
N ASN A 45 -28.90 -5.85 -11.13
CA ASN A 45 -28.81 -6.86 -10.07
C ASN A 45 -27.38 -7.42 -9.87
N PHE A 46 -26.35 -6.79 -10.43
CA PHE A 46 -24.98 -7.32 -10.39
C PHE A 46 -23.94 -6.23 -10.18
N THR A 47 -23.10 -6.38 -9.16
CA THR A 47 -21.96 -5.50 -8.92
C THR A 47 -20.69 -6.34 -8.90
N PHE A 48 -19.81 -6.13 -9.89
CA PHE A 48 -18.47 -6.70 -9.91
C PHE A 48 -17.46 -5.63 -9.51
N TYR A 49 -16.68 -5.92 -8.47
CA TYR A 49 -15.62 -5.06 -7.95
C TYR A 49 -14.27 -5.76 -8.13
N PHE A 50 -13.36 -5.12 -8.85
CA PHE A 50 -12.02 -5.64 -9.10
C PHE A 50 -10.96 -4.60 -8.70
N PRO A 51 -10.36 -4.73 -7.50
CA PRO A 51 -9.49 -3.73 -6.90
C PRO A 51 -8.07 -3.74 -7.47
N LEU A 52 -7.91 -3.47 -8.77
CA LEU A 52 -6.59 -3.48 -9.43
C LEU A 52 -5.64 -2.43 -8.86
N GLY A 53 -6.10 -1.18 -8.72
CA GLY A 53 -5.28 -0.10 -8.22
C GLY A 53 -4.78 -0.39 -6.81
N THR A 54 -5.69 -0.84 -5.95
CA THR A 54 -5.36 -1.24 -4.58
C THR A 54 -4.38 -2.41 -4.53
N SER A 55 -4.58 -3.43 -5.38
CA SER A 55 -3.74 -4.63 -5.41
C SER A 55 -2.31 -4.35 -5.87
N ILE A 56 -2.15 -3.46 -6.86
CA ILE A 56 -0.82 -3.04 -7.36
C ILE A 56 -0.07 -2.26 -6.27
N ILE A 57 -0.74 -1.28 -5.64
CA ILE A 57 -0.13 -0.49 -4.56
C ILE A 57 0.29 -1.40 -3.41
N LEU A 58 -0.61 -2.29 -2.98
CA LEU A 58 -0.33 -3.24 -1.92
C LEU A 58 0.87 -4.14 -2.27
N SER A 59 0.93 -4.65 -3.50
CA SER A 59 2.03 -5.48 -3.96
C SER A 59 3.36 -4.73 -3.92
N VAL A 60 3.43 -3.50 -4.45
CA VAL A 60 4.67 -2.70 -4.45
C VAL A 60 5.15 -2.41 -3.03
N VAL A 61 4.24 -2.01 -2.15
CA VAL A 61 4.55 -1.75 -0.74
C VAL A 61 5.08 -3.01 -0.06
N LEU A 62 4.39 -4.14 -0.24
CA LEU A 62 4.78 -5.41 0.38
C LEU A 62 6.13 -5.90 -0.17
N SER A 63 6.35 -5.79 -1.48
CA SER A 63 7.64 -6.14 -2.11
C SER A 63 8.78 -5.28 -1.57
N LEU A 64 8.59 -3.96 -1.41
CA LEU A 64 9.61 -3.07 -0.84
C LEU A 64 9.91 -3.42 0.62
N LEU A 65 8.89 -3.66 1.43
CA LEU A 65 9.04 -4.06 2.83
C LEU A 65 9.78 -5.40 2.97
N LEU A 66 9.38 -6.41 2.18
CA LEU A 66 10.02 -7.72 2.19
C LEU A 66 11.46 -7.64 1.69
N THR A 67 11.73 -6.87 0.63
CA THR A 67 13.09 -6.68 0.10
C THR A 67 13.99 -6.05 1.15
N LEU A 68 13.50 -5.03 1.84
CA LEU A 68 14.25 -4.35 2.89
C LEU A 68 14.47 -5.26 4.10
N LEU A 69 13.44 -6.00 4.52
CA LEU A 69 13.53 -6.97 5.61
C LEU A 69 14.54 -8.09 5.30
N PHE A 70 14.46 -8.69 4.10
CA PHE A 70 15.42 -9.70 3.67
C PHE A 70 16.83 -9.13 3.57
N SER A 71 17.01 -7.89 3.12
CA SER A 71 18.31 -7.22 3.11
C SER A 71 18.88 -7.00 4.51
N LEU A 72 18.02 -6.77 5.50
CA LEU A 72 18.39 -6.69 6.93
C LEU A 72 18.77 -8.05 7.52
N LEU A 73 18.01 -9.11 7.19
CA LEU A 73 18.21 -10.47 7.68
C LEU A 73 19.38 -11.20 7.01
N ARG A 74 19.83 -10.77 5.83
CA ARG A 74 20.95 -11.38 5.10
C ARG A 74 22.33 -10.89 5.57
N LYS A 75 22.39 -10.31 6.77
CA LYS A 75 23.64 -10.01 7.46
C LYS A 75 24.10 -11.22 8.26
#